data_AF-Q7X2U5-F1
#
_entry.id   AF-Q7X2U5-F1
#
_cell.length_a   1.000
_cell.length_b   1.000
_cell.length_c   1.000
_cell.angle_alpha   90.00
_cell.angle_beta   90.00
_cell.angle_gamma   90.00
#
_symmetry.space_group_name_H-M   'P 1'
#
loop_
_entity.id
_entity.type
_entity.pdbx_description
1 polymer ?
#
loop_
_entity_poly.entity_id
_entity_poly.type
_entity_poly.pdbx_seq_one_letter_code
_entity_poly.pdbx_strand_id
1 'polypeptide(L)'
;MIATATRKARELISRTSLRSHRLFVFVGAVVMFVLVVPSIVLPFSDATTRQTQLQLNEEACAEYKKADAEMNNVYRRIMKDYRNDAPFIAALKKAQLAWIRYRDADLESIFPGDARSYGSINPMCRCMHLADTTKQRTKVLQQWIDGVEEGDVCAGSVRVK
;
A
#
# COMPACT_ATOMS: atom_id res chain seq x y z
N MET A 1 7.53 -73.36 49.74
CA MET A 1 6.69 -72.88 48.61
C MET A 1 6.57 -71.36 48.47
N ILE A 2 7.17 -70.53 49.36
CA ILE A 2 7.03 -69.05 49.30
C ILE A 2 8.10 -68.37 48.42
N ALA A 3 9.31 -68.96 48.31
CA ALA A 3 10.43 -68.36 47.57
C ALA A 3 10.28 -68.36 46.04
N THR A 4 9.44 -69.22 45.49
CA THR A 4 9.23 -69.35 44.03
C THR A 4 8.25 -68.31 43.47
N ALA A 5 7.28 -67.85 44.27
CA ALA A 5 6.28 -66.87 43.84
C ALA A 5 6.88 -65.46 43.71
N THR A 6 7.77 -65.07 44.62
CA THR A 6 8.43 -63.75 44.62
C THR A 6 9.40 -63.58 43.47
N ARG A 7 10.08 -64.65 43.03
CA ARG A 7 11.00 -64.62 41.89
C ARG A 7 10.28 -64.39 40.55
N LYS A 8 9.12 -65.03 40.38
CA LYS A 8 8.30 -64.91 39.16
C LYS A 8 7.65 -63.51 39.02
N ALA A 9 7.25 -62.89 40.13
CA ALA A 9 6.73 -61.52 40.13
C ALA A 9 7.81 -60.47 39.77
N ARG A 10 9.05 -60.66 40.23
CA ARG A 10 10.18 -59.74 39.97
C ARG A 10 10.62 -59.74 38.50
N GLU A 11 10.57 -60.89 37.82
CA GLU A 11 10.85 -60.98 36.39
C GLU A 11 9.76 -60.35 35.51
N LEU A 12 8.48 -60.47 35.89
CA LEU A 12 7.38 -59.89 35.13
C LEU A 12 7.38 -58.35 35.19
N ILE A 13 7.70 -57.75 36.34
CA ILE A 13 7.81 -56.29 36.51
C ILE A 13 9.01 -55.72 35.73
N SER A 14 10.13 -56.43 35.68
CA SER A 14 11.30 -56.03 34.88
C SER A 14 11.01 -56.06 33.37
N ARG A 15 10.29 -57.10 32.90
CA ARG A 15 9.92 -57.24 31.48
C ARG A 15 8.87 -56.23 31.01
N THR A 16 7.95 -55.79 31.88
CA THR A 16 6.96 -54.75 31.53
C THR A 16 7.56 -53.35 31.54
N SER A 17 8.47 -53.04 32.47
CA SER A 17 9.18 -51.76 32.56
C SER A 17 10.11 -51.48 31.37
N LEU A 18 10.79 -52.49 30.83
CA LEU A 18 11.68 -52.31 29.67
C LEU A 18 10.92 -52.17 28.33
N ARG A 19 9.67 -52.67 28.25
CA ARG A 19 8.88 -52.69 27.02
C ARG A 19 8.15 -51.37 26.77
N SER A 20 7.81 -50.62 27.83
CA SER A 20 7.18 -49.29 27.73
C SER A 20 8.16 -48.19 27.31
N HIS A 21 9.43 -48.24 27.76
CA HIS A 21 10.46 -47.29 27.33
C HIS A 21 10.89 -47.46 25.87
N ARG A 22 10.99 -48.69 25.38
CA ARG A 22 11.34 -48.93 23.96
C ARG A 22 10.22 -48.48 23.01
N LEU A 23 8.96 -48.55 23.43
CA LEU A 23 7.83 -48.05 22.64
C LEU A 23 7.75 -46.50 22.67
N PHE A 24 8.03 -45.87 23.82
CA PHE A 24 8.03 -44.40 23.95
C PHE A 24 9.18 -43.72 23.20
N VAL A 25 10.39 -44.30 23.23
CA VAL A 25 11.57 -43.72 22.54
C VAL A 25 11.43 -43.80 21.01
N PHE A 26 10.86 -44.88 20.48
CA PHE A 26 10.65 -45.02 19.02
C PHE A 26 9.50 -44.13 18.49
N VAL A 27 8.41 -43.95 19.24
CA VAL A 27 7.33 -43.03 18.84
C VAL A 27 7.81 -41.57 18.90
N GLY A 28 8.58 -41.20 19.93
CA GLY A 28 9.15 -39.86 20.06
C GLY A 28 10.12 -39.49 18.93
N ALA A 29 11.02 -40.40 18.55
CA ALA A 29 12.00 -40.16 17.48
C ALA A 29 11.36 -40.09 16.07
N VAL A 30 10.30 -40.87 15.81
CA VAL A 30 9.58 -40.84 14.51
C VAL A 30 8.69 -39.59 14.40
N VAL A 31 8.03 -39.17 15.49
CA VAL A 31 7.21 -37.94 15.48
C VAL A 31 8.08 -36.67 15.36
N MET A 32 9.32 -36.68 15.88
CA MET A 32 10.27 -35.57 15.74
C MET A 32 10.95 -35.52 14.35
N PHE A 33 10.90 -36.59 13.56
CA PHE A 33 11.46 -36.63 12.19
C PHE A 33 10.41 -36.32 11.09
N VAL A 34 9.11 -36.42 11.41
CA VAL A 34 8.01 -36.14 10.48
C VAL A 34 7.50 -34.69 10.56
N LEU A 35 7.86 -33.92 11.59
CA LEU A 35 7.33 -32.56 11.81
C LEU A 35 8.31 -31.40 11.57
N VAL A 36 9.56 -31.65 11.16
CA VAL A 36 10.59 -30.58 11.00
C VAL A 36 11.14 -30.45 9.57
N VAL A 37 10.59 -31.17 8.60
CA VAL A 37 10.91 -30.96 7.19
C VAL A 37 9.64 -30.89 6.33
N PRO A 38 8.81 -29.84 6.44
CA PRO A 38 8.26 -29.29 5.22
C PRO A 38 9.43 -28.56 4.56
N SER A 39 10.18 -29.22 3.67
CA SER A 39 11.06 -28.52 2.74
C SER A 39 10.17 -27.53 2.01
N ILE A 40 10.27 -26.29 2.44
CA ILE A 40 9.55 -25.15 1.92
C ILE A 40 10.00 -25.02 0.48
N VAL A 41 9.19 -25.48 -0.46
CA VAL A 41 9.33 -25.10 -1.86
C VAL A 41 8.81 -23.67 -1.92
N LEU A 42 9.67 -22.72 -1.58
CA LEU A 42 9.43 -21.32 -1.94
C LEU A 42 9.59 -21.27 -3.46
N PRO A 43 8.52 -21.00 -4.25
CA PRO A 43 8.75 -20.51 -5.60
C PRO A 43 9.38 -19.14 -5.45
N PHE A 44 10.71 -19.07 -5.33
CA PHE A 44 11.47 -17.85 -5.59
C PHE A 44 11.44 -17.61 -7.10
N SER A 45 10.25 -17.25 -7.59
CA SER A 45 10.14 -16.48 -8.82
C SER A 45 10.24 -15.01 -8.41
N ASP A 46 11.38 -14.61 -7.86
CA ASP A 46 11.83 -13.23 -8.08
C ASP A 46 12.22 -13.17 -9.55
N ALA A 47 11.21 -13.03 -10.40
CA ALA A 47 11.42 -12.35 -11.66
C ALA A 47 11.90 -10.96 -11.25
N THR A 48 13.22 -10.77 -11.20
CA THR A 48 13.80 -9.43 -11.27
C THR A 48 13.32 -8.86 -12.60
N THR A 49 12.16 -8.20 -12.57
CA THR A 49 11.63 -7.45 -13.69
C THR A 49 12.66 -6.36 -13.93
N ARG A 50 13.55 -6.56 -14.89
CA ARG A 50 14.52 -5.57 -15.31
C ARG A 50 13.74 -4.48 -16.04
N GLN A 51 13.13 -3.57 -15.29
CA GLN A 51 12.40 -2.44 -15.83
C GLN A 51 13.39 -1.50 -16.52
N THR A 52 13.04 -1.08 -17.74
CA THR A 52 13.80 -0.06 -18.45
C THR A 52 13.44 1.32 -17.91
N GLN A 53 14.35 2.29 -18.02
CA GLN A 53 14.03 3.68 -17.65
C GLN A 53 12.85 4.24 -18.46
N LEU A 54 12.67 3.79 -19.70
CA LEU A 54 11.53 4.15 -20.53
C LEU A 54 10.21 3.68 -19.89
N GLN A 55 10.14 2.43 -19.45
CA GLN A 55 8.97 1.88 -18.76
C GLN A 55 8.67 2.64 -17.46
N LEU A 56 9.69 2.93 -16.65
CA LEU A 56 9.53 3.71 -15.42
C LEU A 56 9.00 5.13 -15.70
N ASN A 57 9.50 5.77 -16.76
CA ASN A 57 9.01 7.07 -17.20
C ASN A 57 7.53 7.01 -17.63
N GLU A 58 7.15 5.98 -18.40
CA GLU A 58 5.78 5.77 -18.88
C GLU A 58 4.81 5.51 -17.72
N GLU A 59 5.19 4.64 -16.78
CA GLU A 59 4.41 4.32 -15.58
C GLU A 59 4.17 5.57 -14.72
N ALA A 60 5.22 6.35 -14.43
CA ALA A 60 5.09 7.58 -13.66
C ALA A 60 4.18 8.62 -14.33
N CYS A 61 4.27 8.76 -15.66
CA CYS A 61 3.41 9.68 -16.39
C CYS A 61 1.96 9.15 -16.53
N ALA A 62 1.75 7.84 -16.54
CA ALA A 62 0.42 7.25 -16.45
C ALA A 62 -0.23 7.54 -15.09
N GLU A 63 0.53 7.43 -13.99
CA GLU A 63 0.04 7.79 -12.65
C GLU A 63 -0.30 9.29 -12.53
N TYR A 64 0.48 10.18 -13.16
CA TYR A 64 0.10 11.59 -13.26
C TYR A 64 -1.23 11.77 -14.01
N LYS A 65 -1.41 11.13 -15.17
CA LYS A 65 -2.67 11.20 -15.93
C LYS A 65 -3.85 10.72 -15.10
N LYS A 66 -3.68 9.67 -14.30
CA LYS A 66 -4.70 9.16 -13.39
C LYS A 66 -5.06 10.19 -12.30
N ALA A 67 -4.06 10.79 -11.66
CA ALA A 67 -4.26 11.85 -10.67
C ALA A 67 -5.00 13.06 -11.27
N ASP A 68 -4.63 13.47 -12.50
CA ASP A 68 -5.29 14.56 -13.22
C ASP A 68 -6.75 14.23 -13.56
N ALA A 69 -7.03 13.01 -14.01
CA ALA A 69 -8.40 12.56 -14.27
C ALA A 69 -9.26 12.57 -13.00
N GLU A 70 -8.72 12.12 -11.86
CA GLU A 70 -9.39 12.15 -10.56
C GLU A 70 -9.69 13.58 -10.10
N MET A 71 -8.69 14.47 -10.15
CA MET A 71 -8.88 15.88 -9.83
C MET A 71 -9.97 16.53 -10.70
N ASN A 72 -9.99 16.20 -11.99
CA ASN A 72 -10.99 16.74 -12.92
C ASN A 72 -12.39 16.18 -12.65
N ASN A 73 -12.51 14.92 -12.20
CA ASN A 73 -13.78 14.36 -11.76
C ASN A 73 -14.33 15.09 -10.53
N VAL A 74 -13.48 15.32 -9.52
CA VAL A 74 -13.82 16.09 -8.32
C VAL A 74 -14.24 17.51 -8.70
N TYR A 75 -13.44 18.21 -9.51
CA TYR A 75 -13.76 19.55 -9.99
C TYR A 75 -15.12 19.57 -10.69
N ARG A 76 -15.38 18.69 -11.67
CA ARG A 76 -16.66 18.62 -12.39
C ARG A 76 -17.85 18.36 -11.45
N ARG A 77 -17.67 17.53 -10.43
CA ARG A 77 -18.71 17.30 -9.42
C ARG A 77 -19.04 18.59 -8.67
N ILE A 78 -18.05 19.34 -8.20
CA ILE A 78 -18.26 20.64 -7.56
C ILE A 78 -19.01 21.60 -8.49
N MET A 79 -18.61 21.66 -9.77
CA MET A 79 -19.29 22.50 -10.76
C MET A 79 -20.78 22.16 -10.93
N LYS A 80 -21.12 20.86 -10.86
CA LYS A 80 -22.50 20.38 -10.94
C LYS A 80 -23.28 20.67 -9.66
N ASP A 81 -22.69 20.40 -8.51
CA ASP A 81 -23.35 20.52 -7.22
C ASP A 81 -23.63 22.00 -6.89
N TYR A 82 -22.74 22.90 -7.28
CA TYR A 82 -22.84 24.36 -7.08
C TYR A 82 -23.32 25.12 -8.32
N ARG A 83 -23.96 24.45 -9.30
CA ARG A 83 -24.38 25.06 -10.58
C ARG A 83 -25.24 26.32 -10.46
N ASN A 84 -25.92 26.51 -9.33
CA ASN A 84 -26.79 27.66 -9.08
C ASN A 84 -26.08 28.82 -8.35
N ASP A 85 -24.82 28.63 -7.94
CA ASP A 85 -24.00 29.65 -7.28
C ASP A 85 -22.98 30.22 -8.28
N ALA A 86 -23.46 31.12 -9.15
CA ALA A 86 -22.63 31.72 -10.19
C ALA A 86 -21.38 32.46 -9.66
N PRO A 87 -21.47 33.26 -8.56
CA PRO A 87 -20.29 33.89 -7.96
C PRO A 87 -19.22 32.89 -7.53
N PHE A 88 -19.59 31.82 -6.81
CA PHE A 88 -18.64 30.79 -6.39
C PHE A 88 -18.03 30.08 -7.59
N ILE A 89 -18.85 29.68 -8.56
CA ILE A 89 -18.38 28.99 -9.78
C ILE A 89 -17.35 29.83 -10.55
N ALA A 90 -17.57 31.14 -10.66
CA ALA A 90 -16.62 32.04 -11.29
C ALA A 90 -15.30 32.13 -10.49
N ALA A 91 -15.38 32.23 -9.17
CA ALA A 91 -14.21 32.27 -8.29
C ALA A 91 -13.41 30.95 -8.33
N LEU A 92 -14.08 29.81 -8.28
CA LEU A 92 -13.44 28.49 -8.33
C LEU A 92 -12.73 28.25 -9.67
N LYS A 93 -13.34 28.64 -10.80
CA LYS A 93 -12.69 28.61 -12.12
C LYS A 93 -11.40 29.44 -12.12
N LYS A 94 -11.46 30.66 -11.60
CA LYS A 94 -10.28 31.54 -11.51
C LYS A 94 -9.19 30.93 -10.64
N ALA A 95 -9.55 30.37 -9.48
CA ALA A 95 -8.63 29.70 -8.59
C ALA A 95 -7.99 28.47 -9.24
N GLN A 96 -8.76 27.67 -9.97
CA GLN A 96 -8.26 26.48 -10.66
C GLN A 96 -7.28 26.84 -11.79
N LEU A 97 -7.57 27.88 -12.58
CA LEU A 97 -6.66 28.38 -13.61
C LEU A 97 -5.36 28.95 -13.02
N ALA A 98 -5.46 29.63 -11.87
CA ALA A 98 -4.28 30.10 -11.15
C ALA A 98 -3.45 28.94 -10.59
N TRP A 99 -4.10 27.89 -10.07
CA TRP A 99 -3.42 26.69 -9.59
C TRP A 99 -2.65 25.97 -10.71
N ILE A 100 -3.21 25.86 -11.93
CA ILE A 100 -2.49 25.27 -13.07
C ILE A 100 -1.19 26.04 -13.34
N ARG A 101 -1.26 27.38 -13.37
CA ARG A 101 -0.07 28.22 -13.54
C ARG A 101 0.94 28.04 -12.40
N TYR A 102 0.46 27.94 -11.16
CA TYR A 102 1.30 27.65 -10.00
C TYR A 102 2.00 26.30 -10.16
N ARG A 103 1.27 25.23 -10.46
CA ARG A 103 1.80 23.87 -10.63
C ARG A 103 2.91 23.84 -11.67
N ASP A 104 2.67 24.49 -12.80
CA ASP A 104 3.64 24.51 -13.91
C ASP A 104 4.89 25.32 -13.53
N ALA A 105 4.72 26.45 -12.82
CA ALA A 105 5.84 27.26 -12.32
C ALA A 105 6.62 26.57 -11.19
N ASP A 106 5.93 25.86 -10.30
CA ASP A 106 6.50 25.07 -9.21
C ASP A 106 7.36 23.93 -9.78
N LEU A 107 6.87 23.20 -10.78
CA LEU A 107 7.66 22.20 -11.49
C LEU A 107 8.91 22.79 -12.14
N GLU A 108 8.79 23.96 -12.78
CA GLU A 108 9.92 24.64 -13.41
C GLU A 108 10.95 25.13 -12.37
N SER A 109 10.51 25.49 -11.16
CA SER A 109 11.42 25.86 -10.08
C SER A 109 12.28 24.68 -9.58
N ILE A 110 11.76 23.45 -9.69
CA ILE A 110 12.44 22.22 -9.28
C ILE A 110 13.37 21.70 -10.38
N PHE A 111 12.95 21.82 -11.64
CA PHE A 111 13.71 21.38 -12.81
C PHE A 111 13.99 22.54 -13.77
N PRO A 112 14.72 23.59 -13.33
CA PRO A 112 14.98 24.75 -14.17
C PRO A 112 15.91 24.40 -15.34
N GLY A 113 15.69 25.07 -16.47
CA GLY A 113 16.61 25.02 -17.62
C GLY A 113 16.43 23.80 -18.52
N ASP A 114 17.51 23.33 -19.15
CA ASP A 114 17.41 22.27 -20.16
C ASP A 114 17.10 20.91 -19.51
N ALA A 115 15.95 20.34 -19.89
CA ALA A 115 15.50 19.02 -19.49
C ALA A 115 16.54 17.90 -19.71
N ARG A 116 17.44 18.05 -20.70
CA ARG A 116 18.50 17.06 -20.97
C ARG A 116 19.55 16.99 -19.87
N SER A 117 19.74 18.06 -19.10
CA SER A 117 20.75 18.12 -18.02
C SER A 117 20.45 17.16 -16.86
N TYR A 118 19.19 16.76 -16.71
CA TYR A 118 18.70 15.86 -15.66
C TYR A 118 18.73 14.37 -16.05
N GLY A 119 19.17 14.05 -17.27
CA GLY A 119 19.30 12.67 -17.75
C GLY A 119 17.96 11.97 -18.06
N SER A 120 18.04 10.67 -18.33
CA SER A 120 16.90 9.84 -18.78
C SER A 120 15.81 9.65 -17.73
N ILE A 121 16.09 9.96 -16.46
CA ILE A 121 15.15 9.89 -15.34
C ILE A 121 14.24 11.12 -15.22
N ASN A 122 14.59 12.23 -15.87
CA ASN A 122 13.86 13.48 -15.78
C ASN A 122 12.34 13.37 -16.03
N PRO A 123 11.86 12.65 -17.06
CA PRO A 123 10.42 12.51 -17.29
C PRO A 123 9.70 11.84 -16.11
N MET A 124 10.29 10.81 -15.52
CA MET A 124 9.75 10.14 -14.34
C MET A 124 9.63 11.12 -13.17
N CYS A 125 10.71 11.82 -12.81
CA CYS A 125 10.71 12.76 -11.68
C CYS A 125 9.70 13.89 -11.87
N ARG A 126 9.61 14.46 -13.09
CA ARG A 126 8.63 15.50 -13.41
C ARG A 126 7.19 14.99 -13.28
N CYS A 127 6.92 13.80 -13.81
CA CYS A 127 5.59 13.19 -13.71
C CYS A 127 5.22 12.83 -12.27
N MET A 128 6.16 12.35 -11.46
CA MET A 128 5.92 12.11 -10.02
C MET A 128 5.54 13.40 -9.29
N HIS A 129 6.30 14.49 -9.50
CA HIS A 129 6.00 15.79 -8.88
C HIS A 129 4.61 16.32 -9.29
N LEU A 130 4.28 16.22 -10.57
CA LEU A 130 2.98 16.60 -11.10
C LEU A 130 1.84 15.75 -10.50
N ALA A 131 2.05 14.44 -10.36
CA ALA A 131 1.08 13.55 -9.74
C ALA A 131 0.80 13.95 -8.28
N ASP A 132 1.85 14.20 -7.49
CA ASP A 132 1.71 14.55 -6.08
C ASP A 132 1.04 15.91 -5.87
N THR A 133 1.46 16.92 -6.62
CA THR A 133 0.84 18.26 -6.60
C THR A 133 -0.64 18.18 -6.98
N THR A 134 -0.98 17.33 -7.96
CA THR A 134 -2.36 17.13 -8.39
C THR A 134 -3.19 16.42 -7.33
N LYS A 135 -2.66 15.37 -6.68
CA LYS A 135 -3.33 14.69 -5.55
C LYS A 135 -3.60 15.64 -4.38
N GLN A 136 -2.65 16.54 -4.07
CA GLN A 136 -2.87 17.57 -3.04
C GLN A 136 -4.01 18.51 -3.43
N ARG A 137 -4.06 18.95 -4.70
CA ARG A 137 -5.17 19.78 -5.19
C ARG A 137 -6.51 19.06 -5.08
N THR A 138 -6.57 17.76 -5.42
CA THR A 138 -7.78 16.95 -5.24
C THR A 138 -8.27 17.00 -3.80
N LYS A 139 -7.39 16.83 -2.80
CA LYS A 139 -7.74 16.91 -1.37
C LYS A 139 -8.32 18.27 -0.99
N VAL A 140 -7.74 19.36 -1.50
CA VAL A 140 -8.26 20.72 -1.27
C VAL A 140 -9.65 20.86 -1.87
N LEU A 141 -9.86 20.41 -3.12
CA LEU A 141 -11.16 20.48 -3.78
C LEU A 141 -12.22 19.60 -3.10
N GLN A 142 -11.81 18.46 -2.53
CA GLN A 142 -12.71 17.51 -1.88
C GLN A 142 -13.49 18.14 -0.72
N GLN A 143 -12.99 19.21 -0.10
CA GLN A 143 -13.69 19.94 0.96
C GLN A 143 -15.08 20.45 0.53
N TRP A 144 -15.25 20.87 -0.73
CA TRP A 144 -16.55 21.34 -1.24
C TRP A 144 -17.56 20.22 -1.50
N ILE A 145 -17.08 18.98 -1.60
CA ILE A 145 -17.92 17.78 -1.74
C ILE A 145 -18.26 17.24 -0.37
N ASP A 146 -17.26 17.16 0.50
CA ASP A 146 -17.45 16.62 1.84
C ASP A 146 -18.36 17.57 2.61
N GLY A 147 -18.03 18.86 2.68
CA GLY A 147 -18.69 19.83 3.54
C GLY A 147 -18.02 19.95 4.91
N VAL A 148 -18.50 20.90 5.72
CA VAL A 148 -18.00 21.22 7.07
C VAL A 148 -19.05 20.95 8.14
N GLU A 149 -18.62 20.78 9.39
CA GLU A 149 -19.52 20.70 10.53
C GLU A 149 -20.14 22.08 10.84
N GLU A 150 -21.33 22.08 11.45
CA GLU A 150 -21.94 23.31 11.96
C GLU A 150 -21.02 24.01 12.97
N GLY A 151 -20.87 25.33 12.83
CA GLY A 151 -20.09 26.16 13.74
C GLY A 151 -18.74 26.65 13.20
N ASP A 152 -18.27 26.13 12.05
CA ASP A 152 -17.12 26.72 11.35
C ASP A 152 -17.52 27.99 10.57
N VAL A 153 -17.42 29.14 11.22
CA VAL A 153 -17.72 30.45 10.63
C VAL A 153 -16.73 30.87 9.54
N CYS A 154 -15.61 30.17 9.40
CA CYS A 154 -14.57 30.44 8.41
C CYS A 154 -14.66 29.51 7.18
N ALA A 155 -15.66 28.62 7.11
CA ALA A 155 -15.83 27.65 6.03
C ALA A 155 -16.13 28.26 4.64
N GLY A 156 -16.50 29.55 4.60
CA GLY A 156 -16.70 30.28 3.36
C GLY A 156 -17.79 29.68 2.47
N SER A 157 -17.44 29.29 1.24
CA SER A 157 -18.40 28.73 0.28
C SER A 157 -18.60 27.22 0.39
N VAL A 158 -17.96 26.55 1.34
CA VAL A 158 -18.15 25.12 1.59
C VAL A 158 -19.49 24.90 2.30
N ARG A 159 -20.27 23.91 1.86
CA ARG A 159 -21.57 23.58 2.48
C ARG A 159 -21.38 22.93 3.84
N VAL A 160 -22.33 23.16 4.72
CA VAL A 160 -22.47 22.40 5.97
C VAL A 160 -23.03 21.01 5.67
N LYS A 161 -22.49 19.98 6.34
CA LYS A 161 -22.94 18.57 6.26
C LYS A 161 -24.23 18.33 7.01
#